data_AF-A0A7J9CVC7-F1
#
_entry.id   AF-A0A7J9CVC7-F1
#
_cell.length_a   1.000
_cell.length_b   1.000
_cell.length_c   1.000
_cell.angle_alpha   90.00
_cell.angle_beta   90.00
_cell.angle_gamma   90.00
#
_symmetry.space_group_name_H-M   'P 1'
#
loop_
_entity.id
_entity.type
_entity.pdbx_description
1 polymer ?
#
loop_
_entity_poly.entity_id
_entity_poly.type
_entity_poly.pdbx_seq_one_letter_code
_entity_poly.pdbx_strand_id
1 'polypeptide(L)' 'MDPLQAAQTLVDEMMRHAYVDPNDPIRIFLQQPVNSR' A
#
# COMPACT_ATOMS: atom_id res chain seq x y z
N MET A 1 -10.86 -15.55 13.36
CA MET A 1 -9.97 -14.65 12.61
C MET A 1 -8.59 -14.80 13.21
N ASP A 2 -7.62 -15.25 12.43
CA ASP A 2 -6.24 -15.35 12.89
C ASP A 2 -5.56 -13.97 12.77
N PRO A 3 -4.96 -13.42 13.85
CA PRO A 3 -4.32 -12.11 13.82
C PRO A 3 -3.18 -12.00 12.80
N LEU A 4 -2.44 -13.09 12.56
CA LEU A 4 -1.35 -13.10 11.57
C LEU A 4 -1.91 -13.02 10.14
N GLN A 5 -3.00 -13.74 9.89
CA GLN A 5 -3.68 -13.73 8.60
C GLN A 5 -4.34 -12.37 8.32
N ALA A 6 -4.91 -11.73 9.35
CA ALA A 6 -5.41 -10.36 9.25
C ALA A 6 -4.29 -9.35 8.98
N ALA A 7 -3.13 -9.51 9.62
CA ALA A 7 -1.96 -8.65 9.41
C ALA A 7 -1.38 -8.80 7.99
N GLN A 8 -1.31 -10.03 7.45
CA GLN A 8 -0.88 -10.27 6.06
C GLN A 8 -1.77 -9.55 5.06
N THR A 9 -3.09 -9.66 5.25
CA THR A 9 -4.08 -8.99 4.37
C THR A 9 -3.87 -7.47 4.30
N LEU A 10 -3.54 -6.83 5.43
CA LEU A 10 -3.25 -5.39 5.49
C LEU A 10 -1.96 -5.02 4.75
N VAL A 11 -0.92 -5.86 4.85
CA VAL A 11 0.36 -5.64 4.17
C VAL A 11 0.21 -5.80 2.65
N ASP A 12 -0.48 -6.84 2.20
CA ASP A 12 -0.76 -7.05 0.77
C ASP A 12 -1.58 -5.88 0.18
N GLU A 13 -2.54 -5.36 0.95
CA GLU A 13 -3.29 -4.17 0.58
C GLU A 13 -2.42 -2.91 0.51
N MET A 14 -1.42 -2.75 1.38
CA MET A 14 -0.51 -1.61 1.27
C MET A 14 0.41 -1.75 0.06
N MET A 15 0.94 -2.95 -0.20
CA MET A 15 1.84 -3.22 -1.32
C MET A 15 1.19 -2.99 -2.68
N ARG A 16 -0.10 -3.35 -2.84
CA ARG A 16 -0.82 -3.15 -4.12
C ARG A 16 -1.11 -1.69 -4.45
N HIS A 17 -1.04 -0.79 -3.47
CA HIS A 17 -1.29 0.66 -3.64
C HIS A 17 -0.03 1.52 -3.45
N ALA A 18 1.10 0.88 -3.19
CA ALA A 18 2.40 1.52 -3.09
C ALA A 18 3.10 1.51 -4.45
N TYR A 19 3.68 2.66 -4.83
CA TYR A 19 4.45 2.80 -6.07
C TYR A 19 5.84 3.33 -5.74
N VAL A 20 6.86 2.79 -6.41
CA VAL A 20 8.24 3.28 -6.32
C VAL A 20 8.48 4.29 -7.44
N ASP A 21 9.18 5.38 -7.13
CA ASP A 21 9.61 6.31 -8.17
C ASP A 21 10.65 5.64 -9.09
N PRO A 22 10.45 5.62 -10.42
CA PRO A 22 11.40 5.01 -11.34
C PRO A 22 12.74 5.75 -11.43
N ASN A 23 12.80 7.01 -11.01
CA ASN A 23 14.01 7.82 -10.98
C ASN A 23 14.67 7.83 -9.60
N ASP A 24 13.98 7.37 -8.55
CA ASP A 24 14.48 7.32 -7.17
C ASP A 24 13.93 6.09 -6.39
N PRO A 25 14.70 5.00 -6.30
CA PRO A 25 14.22 3.73 -5.75
C PRO A 25 13.95 3.76 -4.24
N ILE A 26 14.39 4.80 -3.51
CA ILE A 26 14.08 4.95 -2.08
C ILE A 26 12.78 5.74 -1.85
N ARG A 27 12.17 6.28 -2.91
CA ARG A 27 10.94 7.07 -2.83
C ARG A 27 9.73 6.19 -3.08
N ILE A 28 8.85 6.12 -2.08
CA ILE A 28 7.62 5.33 -2.11
C ILE A 28 6.42 6.27 -1.99
N PHE A 29 5.44 6.10 -2.87
CA PHE A 29 4.16 6.81 -2.87
C PHE A 29 3.02 5.86 -2.52
N LEU A 30 2.07 6.31 -1.70
CA LEU A 30 0.84 5.58 -1.39
C LEU A 30 -0.34 6.25 -2.08
N GLN A 31 -1.12 5.50 -2.85
CA GLN A 31 -2.38 6.00 -3.41
C GLN A 31 -3.35 6.36 -2.28
N GLN A 32 -3.78 7.61 -2.23
CA GLN A 32 -4.84 8.05 -1.33
C GLN A 32 -6.20 7.70 -1.91
N PRO A 33 -7.22 7.40 -1.07
CA PRO A 33 -8.58 7.25 -1.54
C PRO A 33 -9.02 8.52 -2.30
N VAL A 34 -9.47 8.36 -3.56
CA VAL A 34 -10.04 9.46 -4.32
C VAL A 34 -11.37 9.84 -3.70
N ASN A 35 -11.36 10.92 -2.91
CA ASN A 35 -12.57 11.45 -2.31
C ASN A 35 -13.38 12.16 -3.41
N SER A 36 -14.30 11.43 -4.04
CA SER A 36 -15.26 12.00 -4.98
C SER A 36 -16.28 12.80 -4.17
N ARG A 37 -16.13 14.13 -4.15
CA ARG A 37 -17.18 15.05 -3.69
C ARG A 37 -17.92 15.61 -4.89
#